data_AF-A0A3E3AH11-F1
#
_entry.id   AF-A0A3E3AH11-F1
#
_cell.length_a   1.000
_cell.length_b   1.000
_cell.length_c   1.000
_cell.angle_alpha   90.00
_cell.angle_beta   90.00
_cell.angle_gamma   90.00
#
_symmetry.space_group_name_H-M   'P 1'
#
loop_
_entity.id
_entity.type
_entity.pdbx_description
1 polymer ?
#
loop_
_entity_poly.entity_id
_entity_poly.type
_entity_poly.pdbx_seq_one_letter_code
_entity_poly.pdbx_strand_id
1 'polypeptide(L)'
;MSYNEKKKIPYKVIISVLIAMLILGTLIAFNFTRIRLMTKGYGWSEQSIILQLNDNEIERYLDAEKVSDLSSWNEYKNKKHYLEYQTYQKEHQDYSKKEVIKYIDTFYQDYYQDLKDLKYSYKQVLSLMKVAELSDFKVIVDNKYTYSQIKSYLKINGMVFEDLPKYLASNQEPITAVLTVTYPFIDANNAVGSEYEVLDPSNTLLLIKKGFVLPKDYVPADLVVPDIPIAPDNNHNKLRKDAAKALEDMNKDALKEDYHLVLNSGYRSYDEQVEIYNDYFNRYDEVTASGLVAKPGSSEHQLGLGVDLTSQSVIDKKRMVFGDTDEYKWVAKNAYKYGFILRYPKNRSDITGTANEPWHLRYVGKKAAKIIYDNNWTLEEYILKYGFDYELKKID
;
A
#
# COMPACT_ATOMS: atom_id res chain seq x y z
N MET A 1 -43.60 -40.80 -66.77
CA MET A 1 -43.40 -40.31 -65.38
C MET A 1 -42.75 -41.43 -64.59
N SER A 2 -41.48 -41.25 -64.21
CA SER A 2 -40.70 -42.21 -63.43
C SER A 2 -41.25 -42.24 -61.99
N TYR A 3 -41.67 -43.43 -61.54
CA TYR A 3 -42.08 -43.66 -60.16
C TYR A 3 -40.81 -43.65 -59.30
N ASN A 4 -40.68 -42.62 -58.46
CA ASN A 4 -39.55 -42.44 -57.57
C ASN A 4 -39.63 -43.52 -56.48
N GLU A 5 -38.91 -44.63 -56.65
CA GLU A 5 -38.77 -45.67 -55.63
C GLU A 5 -38.17 -45.04 -54.37
N LYS A 6 -39.01 -44.82 -53.36
CA LYS A 6 -38.53 -44.47 -52.02
C LYS A 6 -37.69 -45.65 -51.51
N LYS A 7 -36.37 -45.55 -51.65
CA LYS A 7 -35.41 -46.49 -51.07
C LYS A 7 -35.74 -46.68 -49.58
N LYS A 8 -36.35 -47.82 -49.24
CA LYS A 8 -36.62 -48.20 -47.85
C LYS A 8 -35.27 -48.40 -47.17
N ILE A 9 -35.01 -47.60 -46.14
CA ILE A 9 -33.80 -47.75 -45.32
C ILE A 9 -33.87 -49.16 -44.69
N PRO A 10 -32.85 -50.01 -44.89
CA PRO A 10 -32.87 -51.36 -44.35
C PRO A 10 -33.02 -51.32 -42.83
N TYR A 11 -33.87 -52.18 -42.26
CA TYR A 11 -34.11 -52.25 -40.81
C TYR A 11 -32.81 -52.42 -39.99
N LYS A 12 -31.81 -53.11 -40.55
CA LYS A 12 -30.46 -53.23 -39.98
C LYS A 12 -29.72 -51.90 -39.85
N VAL A 13 -29.93 -50.95 -40.78
CA VAL A 13 -29.35 -49.59 -40.75
C VAL A 13 -30.02 -48.75 -39.65
N ILE A 14 -31.35 -48.88 -39.49
CA ILE A 14 -32.09 -48.18 -38.43
C ILE A 14 -31.64 -48.67 -37.04
N ILE A 15 -31.52 -49.99 -36.86
CA ILE A 15 -31.03 -50.58 -35.59
C ILE A 15 -29.60 -50.13 -35.29
N SER A 16 -28.70 -50.13 -36.27
CA SER A 16 -27.31 -49.73 -36.05
C SER A 16 -27.18 -48.25 -35.70
N VAL A 17 -27.99 -47.37 -36.28
CA VAL A 17 -28.07 -45.95 -35.89
C VAL A 17 -28.62 -45.78 -34.47
N LEU A 18 -29.65 -46.54 -34.08
CA LEU A 18 -30.20 -46.50 -32.72
C LEU A 18 -29.19 -47.02 -31.68
N ILE A 19 -28.47 -48.10 -31.98
CA ILE A 19 -27.39 -48.62 -31.13
C ILE A 19 -26.26 -47.59 -31.02
N ALA A 20 -25.86 -46.95 -32.13
CA ALA A 20 -24.84 -45.91 -32.10
C ALA A 20 -25.27 -44.68 -31.28
N MET A 21 -26.53 -44.24 -31.38
CA MET A 21 -27.08 -43.16 -30.56
C MET A 21 -27.19 -43.55 -29.09
N LEU A 22 -27.55 -44.81 -28.79
CA LEU A 22 -27.59 -45.31 -27.42
C LEU A 22 -26.19 -45.34 -26.80
N ILE A 23 -25.20 -45.88 -27.52
CA ILE A 23 -23.78 -45.91 -27.11
C ILE A 23 -23.24 -44.49 -26.93
N LEU A 24 -23.57 -43.58 -27.85
CA LEU A 24 -23.17 -42.19 -27.74
C LEU A 24 -23.84 -41.51 -26.54
N GLY A 25 -25.13 -41.78 -26.30
CA GLY A 25 -25.87 -41.29 -25.15
C GLY A 25 -25.31 -41.79 -23.82
N THR A 26 -24.95 -43.08 -23.71
CA THR A 26 -24.26 -43.62 -22.53
C THR A 26 -22.85 -43.06 -22.39
N LEU A 27 -22.06 -42.98 -23.47
CA LEU A 27 -20.72 -42.36 -23.42
C LEU A 27 -20.77 -40.91 -22.94
N ILE A 28 -21.75 -40.13 -23.40
CA ILE A 28 -21.98 -38.75 -22.96
C ILE A 28 -22.42 -38.71 -21.50
N ALA A 29 -23.36 -39.56 -21.09
CA ALA A 29 -23.84 -39.61 -19.70
C ALA A 29 -22.73 -40.01 -18.71
N PHE A 30 -21.90 -40.99 -19.06
CA PHE A 30 -20.80 -41.47 -18.22
C PHE A 30 -19.53 -40.59 -18.29
N ASN A 31 -19.39 -39.71 -19.30
CA ASN A 31 -18.25 -38.80 -19.44
C ASN A 31 -18.63 -37.32 -19.41
N PHE A 32 -19.80 -36.98 -18.86
CA PHE A 32 -20.33 -35.61 -18.90
C PHE A 32 -19.35 -34.59 -18.31
N THR A 33 -18.69 -34.93 -17.20
CA THR A 33 -17.65 -34.10 -16.57
C THR A 33 -16.43 -33.91 -17.47
N ARG A 34 -15.96 -34.97 -18.16
CA ARG A 34 -14.85 -34.86 -19.13
C ARG A 34 -15.22 -33.93 -20.28
N ILE A 35 -16.45 -34.01 -20.78
CA ILE A 35 -16.95 -33.13 -21.85
C ILE A 35 -16.96 -31.68 -21.35
N ARG A 36 -17.51 -31.40 -20.15
CA ARG A 36 -17.48 -30.05 -19.57
C ARG A 36 -16.06 -29.53 -19.40
N LEU A 37 -15.13 -30.33 -18.87
CA LEU A 37 -13.71 -29.95 -18.77
C LEU A 37 -13.07 -29.71 -20.14
N MET A 38 -13.39 -30.52 -21.14
CA MET A 38 -12.93 -30.31 -22.51
C MET A 38 -13.43 -28.98 -23.08
N THR A 39 -14.69 -28.60 -22.83
CA THR A 39 -15.22 -27.29 -23.26
C THR A 39 -14.54 -26.11 -22.55
N LYS A 40 -13.97 -26.33 -21.36
CA LYS A 40 -13.11 -25.37 -20.65
C LYS A 40 -11.67 -25.35 -21.18
N GLY A 41 -11.34 -26.20 -22.15
CA GLY A 41 -10.04 -26.27 -22.80
C GLY A 41 -9.03 -27.19 -22.10
N TYR A 42 -9.46 -28.03 -21.15
CA TYR A 42 -8.56 -29.00 -20.51
C TYR A 42 -8.27 -30.18 -21.44
N GLY A 43 -6.98 -30.44 -21.67
CA GLY A 43 -6.51 -31.61 -22.43
C GLY A 43 -6.76 -32.92 -21.67
N TRP A 44 -6.60 -34.06 -22.35
CA TRP A 44 -6.96 -35.36 -21.77
C TRP A 44 -6.13 -35.74 -20.52
N SER A 45 -4.84 -35.38 -20.51
CA SER A 45 -3.96 -35.55 -19.34
C SER A 45 -4.42 -34.68 -18.16
N GLU A 46 -4.71 -33.39 -18.41
CA GLU A 46 -5.20 -32.44 -17.40
C GLU A 46 -6.55 -32.89 -16.81
N GLN A 47 -7.49 -33.31 -17.66
CA GLN A 47 -8.77 -33.89 -17.22
C GLN A 47 -8.55 -35.08 -16.28
N SER A 48 -7.58 -35.93 -16.58
CA SER A 48 -7.31 -37.12 -15.78
C SER A 48 -6.70 -36.79 -14.42
N ILE A 49 -6.00 -35.65 -14.31
CA ILE A 49 -5.55 -35.09 -13.01
C ILE A 49 -6.75 -34.57 -12.23
N ILE A 50 -7.63 -33.76 -12.85
CA ILE A 50 -8.79 -33.14 -12.20
C ILE A 50 -9.78 -34.19 -11.69
N LEU A 51 -10.01 -35.26 -12.45
CA LEU A 51 -10.96 -36.33 -12.08
C LEU A 51 -10.48 -37.22 -10.92
N GLN A 52 -9.27 -37.01 -10.41
CA GLN A 52 -8.81 -37.63 -9.16
C GLN A 52 -9.25 -36.86 -7.93
N LEU A 53 -9.78 -35.64 -8.10
CA LEU A 53 -10.28 -34.78 -7.04
C LEU A 53 -11.71 -35.16 -6.66
N ASN A 54 -12.21 -34.63 -5.54
CA ASN A 54 -13.60 -34.86 -5.16
C ASN A 54 -14.59 -34.01 -5.99
N ASP A 55 -15.87 -34.38 -6.00
CA ASP A 55 -16.89 -33.73 -6.84
C ASP A 55 -16.99 -32.22 -6.62
N ASN A 56 -16.86 -31.75 -5.37
CA ASN A 56 -16.90 -30.32 -5.06
C ASN A 56 -15.69 -29.59 -5.65
N GLU A 57 -14.51 -30.19 -5.63
CA GLU A 57 -13.31 -29.64 -6.26
C GLU A 57 -13.44 -29.63 -7.77
N ILE A 58 -13.95 -30.71 -8.37
CA ILE A 58 -14.18 -30.80 -9.81
C ILE A 58 -15.10 -29.67 -10.30
N GLU A 59 -16.22 -29.41 -9.61
CA GLU A 59 -17.12 -28.31 -9.97
C GLU A 59 -16.41 -26.95 -9.92
N ARG A 60 -15.48 -26.74 -8.98
CA ARG A 60 -14.68 -25.51 -8.95
C ARG A 60 -13.83 -25.31 -10.21
N TYR A 61 -13.29 -26.37 -10.81
CA TYR A 61 -12.57 -26.29 -12.11
C TYR A 61 -13.51 -25.95 -13.28
N LEU A 62 -14.78 -26.31 -13.16
CA LEU A 62 -15.79 -26.03 -14.19
C LEU A 62 -16.24 -24.56 -14.12
N ASP A 63 -16.28 -24.00 -12.92
CA ASP A 63 -16.67 -22.61 -12.68
C ASP A 63 -15.51 -21.61 -12.83
N ALA A 64 -14.29 -21.98 -12.45
CA ALA A 64 -13.12 -21.10 -12.44
C ALA A 64 -12.51 -20.88 -13.83
N GLU A 65 -11.61 -19.91 -13.94
CA GLU A 65 -10.72 -19.77 -15.10
C GLU A 65 -9.84 -21.04 -15.24
N LYS A 66 -9.51 -21.41 -16.49
CA LYS A 66 -8.68 -22.59 -16.74
C LYS A 66 -7.34 -22.46 -15.98
N VAL A 67 -6.93 -23.55 -15.34
CA VAL A 67 -5.56 -23.72 -14.84
C VAL A 67 -4.66 -24.10 -16.00
N SER A 68 -3.71 -23.24 -16.34
CA SER A 68 -2.72 -23.47 -17.39
C SER A 68 -1.63 -24.40 -16.89
N ASP A 69 -1.30 -25.41 -17.71
CA ASP A 69 -0.19 -26.34 -17.46
C ASP A 69 -0.25 -27.00 -16.08
N LEU A 70 -1.37 -27.67 -15.80
CA LEU A 70 -1.62 -28.43 -14.57
C LEU A 70 -0.49 -29.41 -14.24
N SER A 71 0.08 -30.04 -15.26
CA SER A 71 1.19 -30.99 -15.14
C SER A 71 2.42 -30.38 -14.48
N SER A 72 2.75 -29.14 -14.81
CA SER A 72 3.97 -28.51 -14.32
C SER A 72 3.97 -28.26 -12.81
N TRP A 73 2.81 -28.17 -12.17
CA TRP A 73 2.75 -28.13 -10.70
C TRP A 73 3.21 -29.44 -10.06
N ASN A 74 3.05 -30.56 -10.76
CA ASN A 74 3.46 -31.90 -10.31
C ASN A 74 4.95 -32.19 -10.50
N GLU A 75 5.72 -31.27 -11.07
CA GLU A 75 7.19 -31.32 -11.04
C GLU A 75 7.72 -31.22 -9.60
N TYR A 76 6.93 -30.63 -8.69
CA TYR A 76 7.21 -30.53 -7.28
C TYR A 76 6.17 -31.31 -6.47
N LYS A 77 6.61 -31.89 -5.34
CA LYS A 77 5.70 -32.56 -4.40
C LYS A 77 4.70 -31.53 -3.84
N ASN A 78 3.41 -31.80 -3.99
CA ASN A 78 2.32 -30.88 -3.62
C ASN A 78 1.08 -31.64 -3.13
N LYS A 79 0.08 -30.91 -2.62
CA LYS A 79 -1.23 -31.43 -2.17
C LYS A 79 -2.38 -31.24 -3.18
N LYS A 80 -2.05 -30.90 -4.42
CA LYS A 80 -2.98 -30.76 -5.55
C LYS A 80 -3.97 -29.59 -5.46
N HIS A 81 -3.64 -28.53 -4.71
CA HIS A 81 -4.42 -27.28 -4.67
C HIS A 81 -4.16 -26.39 -5.91
N TYR A 82 -4.27 -26.95 -7.12
CA TYR A 82 -3.75 -26.29 -8.33
C TYR A 82 -4.47 -24.99 -8.70
N LEU A 83 -5.77 -24.88 -8.39
CA LEU A 83 -6.52 -23.63 -8.58
C LEU A 83 -5.93 -22.52 -7.72
N GLU A 84 -5.63 -22.83 -6.46
CA GLU A 84 -5.05 -21.91 -5.50
C GLU A 84 -3.61 -21.59 -5.81
N TYR A 85 -2.80 -22.58 -6.22
CA TYR A 85 -1.43 -22.33 -6.67
C TYR A 85 -1.42 -21.33 -7.81
N GLN A 86 -2.24 -21.54 -8.86
CA GLN A 86 -2.31 -20.61 -9.98
C GLN A 86 -2.81 -19.23 -9.53
N THR A 87 -3.87 -19.18 -8.73
CA THR A 87 -4.47 -17.91 -8.28
C THR A 87 -3.47 -17.10 -7.49
N TYR A 88 -2.75 -17.74 -6.55
CA TYR A 88 -1.74 -17.08 -5.72
C TYR A 88 -0.52 -16.63 -6.54
N GLN A 89 -0.04 -17.49 -7.46
CA GLN A 89 1.08 -17.18 -8.36
C GLN A 89 0.81 -15.98 -9.28
N LYS A 90 -0.45 -15.77 -9.71
CA LYS A 90 -0.82 -14.61 -10.54
C LYS A 90 -0.60 -13.28 -9.81
N GLU A 91 -0.83 -13.27 -8.49
CA GLU A 91 -0.68 -12.09 -7.64
C GLU A 91 0.77 -11.96 -7.11
N HIS A 92 1.52 -13.06 -7.04
CA HIS A 92 2.90 -13.13 -6.54
C HIS A 92 3.84 -13.68 -7.62
N GLN A 93 4.10 -12.86 -8.64
CA GLN A 93 4.88 -13.29 -9.83
C GLN A 93 6.37 -13.51 -9.53
N ASP A 94 6.85 -12.95 -8.43
CA ASP A 94 8.19 -13.08 -7.89
C ASP A 94 8.43 -14.43 -7.18
N TYR A 95 7.37 -15.12 -6.76
CA TYR A 95 7.47 -16.41 -6.08
C TYR A 95 7.74 -17.53 -7.08
N SER A 96 8.63 -18.46 -6.75
CA SER A 96 8.76 -19.71 -7.49
C SER A 96 7.56 -20.64 -7.22
N LYS A 97 7.28 -21.57 -8.15
CA LYS A 97 6.23 -22.60 -7.96
C LYS A 97 6.39 -23.36 -6.64
N LYS A 98 7.63 -23.63 -6.23
CA LYS A 98 7.93 -24.33 -4.97
C LYS A 98 7.53 -23.51 -3.75
N GLU A 99 7.74 -22.20 -3.77
CA GLU A 99 7.34 -21.29 -2.69
C GLU A 99 5.82 -21.15 -2.62
N VAL A 100 5.17 -21.01 -3.79
CA VAL A 100 3.70 -21.00 -3.87
C VAL A 100 3.10 -22.29 -3.31
N ILE A 101 3.60 -23.46 -3.75
CA ILE A 101 3.14 -24.76 -3.23
C ILE A 101 3.34 -24.82 -1.73
N LYS A 102 4.52 -24.45 -1.23
CA LYS A 102 4.83 -24.46 0.21
C LYS A 102 3.84 -23.59 0.98
N TYR A 103 3.60 -22.36 0.56
CA TYR A 103 2.68 -21.44 1.23
C TYR A 103 1.25 -22.01 1.24
N ILE A 104 0.73 -22.40 0.08
CA ILE A 104 -0.66 -22.86 -0.06
C ILE A 104 -0.88 -24.18 0.69
N ASP A 105 0.02 -25.14 0.56
CA ASP A 105 -0.12 -26.43 1.25
C ASP A 105 -0.06 -26.25 2.77
N THR A 106 0.82 -25.39 3.28
CA THR A 106 0.88 -25.05 4.71
C THR A 106 -0.41 -24.36 5.16
N PHE A 107 -0.91 -23.38 4.39
CA PHE A 107 -2.17 -22.71 4.71
C PHE A 107 -3.35 -23.69 4.82
N TYR A 108 -3.50 -24.59 3.86
CA TYR A 108 -4.58 -25.56 3.84
C TYR A 108 -4.48 -26.58 4.98
N GLN A 109 -3.26 -26.99 5.32
CA GLN A 109 -3.00 -27.90 6.41
C GLN A 109 -3.32 -27.27 7.77
N ASP A 110 -2.89 -26.02 7.98
CA ASP A 110 -2.80 -25.44 9.32
C ASP A 110 -3.98 -24.51 9.65
N TYR A 111 -4.68 -23.93 8.65
CA TYR A 111 -5.68 -22.87 8.91
C TYR A 111 -7.02 -23.03 8.18
N TYR A 112 -7.06 -23.66 7.00
CA TYR A 112 -8.27 -23.65 6.17
C TYR A 112 -9.50 -24.28 6.84
N GLN A 113 -9.32 -25.38 7.57
CA GLN A 113 -10.44 -26.05 8.25
C GLN A 113 -11.01 -25.20 9.38
N ASP A 114 -10.17 -24.54 10.18
CA ASP A 114 -10.62 -23.64 11.25
C ASP A 114 -11.37 -22.42 10.68
N LEU A 115 -10.87 -21.83 9.59
CA LEU A 115 -11.57 -20.74 8.90
C LEU A 115 -12.93 -21.19 8.36
N LYS A 116 -13.03 -22.41 7.82
CA LYS A 116 -14.31 -22.98 7.39
C LYS A 116 -15.27 -23.19 8.56
N ASP A 117 -14.77 -23.60 9.71
CA ASP A 117 -15.58 -23.76 10.93
C ASP A 117 -16.07 -22.41 11.46
N LEU A 118 -15.26 -21.35 11.31
CA LEU A 118 -15.63 -19.94 11.50
C LEU A 118 -16.53 -19.35 10.39
N LYS A 119 -16.99 -20.19 9.46
CA LYS A 119 -17.90 -19.85 8.35
C LYS A 119 -17.33 -18.87 7.32
N TYR A 120 -16.01 -18.84 7.15
CA TYR A 120 -15.41 -18.13 6.02
C TYR A 120 -15.79 -18.85 4.72
N SER A 121 -16.33 -18.08 3.78
CA SER A 121 -16.50 -18.53 2.40
C SER A 121 -15.16 -18.60 1.70
N TYR A 122 -15.06 -19.42 0.66
CA TYR A 122 -13.87 -19.53 -0.17
C TYR A 122 -13.39 -18.17 -0.71
N LYS A 123 -14.30 -17.29 -1.16
CA LYS A 123 -13.97 -15.95 -1.64
C LYS A 123 -13.36 -15.06 -0.54
N GLN A 124 -13.83 -15.18 0.70
CA GLN A 124 -13.28 -14.44 1.84
C GLN A 124 -11.89 -14.94 2.20
N VAL A 125 -11.66 -16.26 2.17
CA VAL A 125 -10.34 -16.86 2.36
C VAL A 125 -9.35 -16.33 1.31
N LEU A 126 -9.72 -16.38 0.02
CA LEU A 126 -8.88 -15.83 -1.04
C LEU A 126 -8.59 -14.33 -0.84
N SER A 127 -9.55 -13.57 -0.34
CA SER A 127 -9.36 -12.13 -0.06
C SER A 127 -8.37 -11.91 1.09
N LEU A 128 -8.37 -12.77 2.11
CA LEU A 128 -7.38 -12.72 3.18
C LEU A 128 -5.98 -13.05 2.68
N MET A 129 -5.83 -14.08 1.83
CA MET A 129 -4.53 -14.50 1.28
C MET A 129 -3.86 -13.43 0.41
N LYS A 130 -4.58 -12.37 0.01
CA LYS A 130 -4.01 -11.22 -0.70
C LYS A 130 -3.28 -10.24 0.22
N VAL A 131 -3.59 -10.26 1.51
CA VAL A 131 -3.11 -9.25 2.47
C VAL A 131 -2.46 -9.88 3.71
N ALA A 132 -2.57 -11.19 3.89
CA ALA A 132 -2.14 -11.91 5.09
C ALA A 132 -0.99 -12.89 4.79
N GLU A 133 0.02 -12.88 5.63
CA GLU A 133 1.04 -13.92 5.72
C GLU A 133 0.51 -15.15 6.48
N LEU A 134 1.27 -16.25 6.47
CA LEU A 134 0.86 -17.48 7.18
C LEU A 134 0.69 -17.24 8.70
N SER A 135 1.56 -16.44 9.31
CA SER A 135 1.48 -16.08 10.73
C SER A 135 0.21 -15.29 11.07
N ASP A 136 -0.29 -14.48 10.15
CA ASP A 136 -1.46 -13.61 10.38
C ASP A 136 -2.74 -14.42 10.56
N PHE A 137 -2.87 -15.53 9.84
CA PHE A 137 -4.01 -16.44 9.99
C PHE A 137 -4.11 -17.03 11.40
N LYS A 138 -2.97 -17.19 12.08
CA LYS A 138 -2.95 -17.65 13.48
C LYS A 138 -3.72 -16.68 14.38
N VAL A 139 -3.55 -15.37 14.19
CA VAL A 139 -4.25 -14.36 15.01
C VAL A 139 -5.77 -14.47 14.82
N ILE A 140 -6.22 -14.70 13.59
CA ILE A 140 -7.65 -14.86 13.27
C ILE A 140 -8.21 -16.14 13.91
N VAL A 141 -7.52 -17.27 13.72
CA VAL A 141 -7.97 -18.60 14.12
C VAL A 141 -7.94 -18.77 15.64
N ASP A 142 -6.83 -18.41 16.30
CA ASP A 142 -6.68 -18.55 17.76
C ASP A 142 -7.74 -17.75 18.52
N ASN A 143 -8.08 -16.57 18.02
CA ASN A 143 -9.09 -15.70 18.62
C ASN A 143 -10.52 -15.95 18.09
N LYS A 144 -10.70 -16.89 17.16
CA LYS A 144 -11.99 -17.27 16.57
C LYS A 144 -12.75 -16.10 15.94
N TYR A 145 -12.04 -15.19 15.28
CA TYR A 145 -12.66 -14.02 14.66
C TYR A 145 -13.35 -14.38 13.34
N THR A 146 -14.63 -14.04 13.24
CA THR A 146 -15.41 -14.19 12.00
C THR A 146 -15.08 -13.09 11.01
N TYR A 147 -15.30 -13.34 9.72
CA TYR A 147 -15.04 -12.34 8.68
C TYR A 147 -15.82 -11.03 8.92
N SER A 148 -17.05 -11.12 9.44
CA SER A 148 -17.86 -9.92 9.69
C SER A 148 -17.28 -9.00 10.76
N GLN A 149 -16.53 -9.55 11.73
CA GLN A 149 -15.87 -8.75 12.77
C GLN A 149 -14.67 -8.00 12.21
N ILE A 150 -13.93 -8.62 11.28
CA ILE A 150 -12.62 -8.11 10.83
C ILE A 150 -12.68 -7.39 9.48
N LYS A 151 -13.75 -7.54 8.69
CA LYS A 151 -13.86 -6.97 7.33
C LYS A 151 -13.64 -5.46 7.23
N SER A 152 -13.93 -4.70 8.28
CA SER A 152 -13.70 -3.26 8.30
C SER A 152 -12.23 -2.94 8.56
N TYR A 153 -11.57 -3.73 9.40
CA TYR A 153 -10.13 -3.63 9.68
C TYR A 153 -9.29 -3.88 8.43
N LEU A 154 -9.61 -4.95 7.70
CA LEU A 154 -8.92 -5.37 6.47
C LEU A 154 -8.98 -4.35 5.33
N LYS A 155 -9.81 -3.31 5.44
CA LYS A 155 -9.94 -2.23 4.45
C LYS A 155 -9.07 -1.03 4.75
N ILE A 156 -8.43 -0.99 5.92
CA ILE A 156 -7.63 0.15 6.34
C ILE A 156 -6.18 -0.10 5.97
N ASN A 157 -5.59 0.82 5.21
CA ASN A 157 -4.16 0.78 4.91
C ASN A 157 -3.34 0.95 6.20
N GLY A 158 -2.26 0.19 6.33
CA GLY A 158 -1.44 0.15 7.54
C GLY A 158 -2.04 -0.71 8.68
N MET A 159 -3.07 -1.50 8.42
CA MET A 159 -3.53 -2.50 9.39
C MET A 159 -2.44 -3.57 9.61
N VAL A 160 -2.33 -4.08 10.84
CA VAL A 160 -1.31 -5.05 11.30
C VAL A 160 -2.02 -6.16 12.06
N PHE A 161 -1.98 -7.40 11.55
CA PHE A 161 -2.81 -8.49 12.08
C PHE A 161 -2.61 -8.75 13.58
N GLU A 162 -1.39 -8.60 14.10
CA GLU A 162 -1.10 -8.77 15.53
C GLU A 162 -1.85 -7.79 16.43
N ASP A 163 -2.23 -6.62 15.91
CA ASP A 163 -2.99 -5.60 16.64
C ASP A 163 -4.51 -5.76 16.52
N LEU A 164 -4.99 -6.70 15.69
CA LEU A 164 -6.41 -6.96 15.50
C LEU A 164 -7.20 -7.19 16.81
N PRO A 165 -6.68 -7.92 17.82
CA PRO A 165 -7.37 -8.07 19.10
C PRO A 165 -7.58 -6.73 19.82
N LYS A 166 -6.56 -5.86 19.83
CA LYS A 166 -6.65 -4.53 20.46
C LYS A 166 -7.57 -3.61 19.67
N TYR A 167 -7.53 -3.68 18.33
CA TYR A 167 -8.46 -2.98 17.46
C TYR A 167 -9.91 -3.31 17.81
N LEU A 168 -10.26 -4.60 17.89
CA LEU A 168 -11.62 -5.03 18.21
C LEU A 168 -12.04 -4.63 19.63
N ALA A 169 -11.10 -4.58 20.57
CA ALA A 169 -11.35 -4.13 21.94
C ALA A 169 -11.54 -2.60 22.07
N SER A 170 -11.01 -1.80 21.12
CA SER A 170 -11.03 -0.33 21.19
C SER A 170 -12.45 0.27 21.11
N ASN A 171 -13.38 -0.41 20.43
CA ASN A 171 -14.71 0.10 20.06
C ASN A 171 -14.68 1.47 19.35
N GLN A 172 -13.58 1.80 18.69
CA GLN A 172 -13.43 3.02 17.90
C GLN A 172 -13.80 2.79 16.44
N GLU A 173 -13.98 3.89 15.70
CA GLU A 173 -14.13 3.84 14.25
C GLU A 173 -12.89 3.23 13.58
N PRO A 174 -13.03 2.48 12.47
CA PRO A 174 -11.96 1.62 11.98
C PRO A 174 -10.61 2.31 11.74
N ILE A 175 -10.62 3.50 11.11
CA ILE A 175 -9.41 4.29 10.87
C ILE A 175 -8.77 4.72 12.19
N THR A 176 -9.57 5.29 13.10
CA THR A 176 -9.08 5.78 14.40
C THR A 176 -8.53 4.62 15.24
N ALA A 177 -9.19 3.47 15.23
CA ALA A 177 -8.72 2.29 15.95
C ALA A 177 -7.37 1.80 15.42
N VAL A 178 -7.19 1.69 14.10
CA VAL A 178 -5.90 1.30 13.49
C VAL A 178 -4.81 2.31 13.85
N LEU A 179 -5.07 3.60 13.65
CA LEU A 179 -4.06 4.63 13.86
C LEU A 179 -3.66 4.79 15.33
N THR A 180 -4.60 4.66 16.26
CA THR A 180 -4.28 4.79 17.69
C THR A 180 -3.71 3.51 18.31
N VAL A 181 -4.03 2.33 17.78
CA VAL A 181 -3.52 1.05 18.29
C VAL A 181 -2.15 0.73 17.69
N THR A 182 -2.02 0.78 16.37
CA THR A 182 -0.82 0.36 15.65
C THR A 182 0.21 1.50 15.57
N TYR A 183 -0.26 2.75 15.48
CA TYR A 183 0.61 3.92 15.33
C TYR A 183 0.38 4.98 16.42
N PRO A 184 0.39 4.61 17.72
CA PRO A 184 0.06 5.53 18.81
C PRO A 184 0.94 6.78 18.83
N PHE A 185 2.18 6.67 18.33
CA PHE A 185 3.16 7.76 18.23
C PHE A 185 2.84 8.83 17.17
N ILE A 186 1.76 8.68 16.40
CA ILE A 186 1.22 9.79 15.60
C ILE A 186 0.86 10.95 16.54
N ASP A 187 0.33 10.66 17.72
CA ASP A 187 0.33 11.59 18.86
C ASP A 187 1.72 11.60 19.50
N ALA A 188 2.39 12.75 19.53
CA ALA A 188 3.77 12.84 19.98
C ALA A 188 3.93 12.65 21.50
N ASN A 189 2.84 12.61 22.27
CA ASN A 189 2.88 12.25 23.69
C ASN A 189 3.16 10.76 23.91
N ASN A 190 2.97 9.92 22.89
CA ASN A 190 3.23 8.49 22.96
C ASN A 190 4.63 8.16 22.43
N ALA A 191 5.32 7.25 23.13
CA ALA A 191 6.63 6.76 22.70
C ALA A 191 6.52 5.93 21.41
N VAL A 192 7.57 5.98 20.59
CA VAL A 192 7.73 5.10 19.43
C VAL A 192 8.17 3.72 19.93
N GLY A 193 7.26 2.75 19.89
CA GLY A 193 7.53 1.36 20.29
C GLY A 193 8.00 0.46 19.14
N SER A 194 7.78 0.86 17.89
CA SER A 194 8.21 0.14 16.69
C SER A 194 8.38 1.13 15.54
N GLU A 195 9.23 0.80 14.58
CA GLU A 195 9.41 1.60 13.37
C GLU A 195 8.70 0.95 12.18
N TYR A 196 8.28 1.78 11.24
CA TYR A 196 7.54 1.35 10.07
C TYR A 196 8.16 1.99 8.83
N GLU A 197 8.63 1.14 7.92
CA GLU A 197 9.16 1.56 6.63
C GLU A 197 8.02 1.82 5.63
N VAL A 198 8.14 2.92 4.90
CA VAL A 198 7.22 3.28 3.81
C VAL A 198 7.57 2.51 2.55
N LEU A 199 6.59 1.79 2.00
CA LEU A 199 6.78 0.97 0.79
C LEU A 199 6.60 1.74 -0.53
N ASP A 200 5.80 2.82 -0.51
CA ASP A 200 5.66 3.75 -1.63
C ASP A 200 6.17 5.15 -1.26
N PRO A 201 7.50 5.37 -1.26
CA PRO A 201 8.09 6.66 -0.90
C PRO A 201 7.80 7.76 -1.95
N SER A 202 7.19 7.42 -3.09
CA SER A 202 6.80 8.36 -4.15
C SER A 202 5.46 9.05 -3.89
N ASN A 203 4.66 8.55 -2.94
CA ASN A 203 3.40 9.16 -2.54
C ASN A 203 3.62 10.58 -1.97
N THR A 204 2.78 11.53 -2.37
CA THR A 204 2.92 12.94 -1.97
C THR A 204 2.39 13.22 -0.54
N LEU A 205 1.46 12.41 -0.05
CA LEU A 205 0.79 12.56 1.26
C LEU A 205 1.44 11.76 2.39
N LEU A 206 2.67 11.28 2.21
CA LEU A 206 3.41 10.55 3.24
C LEU A 206 3.55 11.36 4.54
N LEU A 207 3.11 10.81 5.66
CA LEU A 207 3.49 11.28 6.98
C LEU A 207 4.84 10.68 7.34
N ILE A 208 5.87 11.53 7.32
CA ILE A 208 7.21 11.18 7.81
C ILE A 208 7.46 11.96 9.10
N LYS A 209 7.72 11.21 10.17
CA LYS A 209 8.12 11.68 11.51
C LYS A 209 8.76 10.50 12.25
N LYS A 210 9.26 10.71 13.47
CA LYS A 210 9.81 9.63 14.31
C LYS A 210 8.84 8.44 14.38
N GLY A 211 9.32 7.24 14.06
CA GLY A 211 8.52 6.01 13.95
C GLY A 211 8.12 5.62 12.52
N PHE A 212 8.14 6.56 11.57
CA PHE A 212 8.05 6.28 10.14
C PHE A 212 9.42 6.52 9.47
N VAL A 213 9.88 5.57 8.67
CA VAL A 213 11.16 5.65 8.00
C VAL A 213 11.05 5.42 6.50
N LEU A 214 11.89 6.12 5.75
CA LEU A 214 12.11 5.90 4.32
C LEU A 214 13.23 4.89 4.12
N PRO A 215 13.21 4.13 3.01
CA PRO A 215 14.35 3.32 2.61
C PRO A 215 15.62 4.17 2.53
N LYS A 216 16.75 3.62 2.98
CA LYS A 216 18.02 4.36 3.07
C LYS A 216 18.53 4.83 1.71
N ASP A 217 18.27 4.05 0.68
CA ASP A 217 18.66 4.30 -0.72
C ASP A 217 17.60 5.07 -1.51
N TYR A 218 16.50 5.50 -0.87
CA TYR A 218 15.47 6.26 -1.57
C TYR A 218 15.97 7.65 -1.97
N VAL A 219 15.96 7.88 -3.28
CA VAL A 219 16.19 9.17 -3.94
C VAL A 219 15.03 9.40 -4.92
N PRO A 220 14.28 10.50 -4.82
CA PRO A 220 13.23 10.79 -5.79
C PRO A 220 13.78 10.90 -7.21
N ALA A 221 13.13 10.22 -8.16
CA ALA A 221 13.61 10.15 -9.55
C ALA A 221 13.45 11.46 -10.34
N ASP A 222 12.67 12.41 -9.82
CA ASP A 222 12.23 13.62 -10.51
C ASP A 222 12.70 14.92 -9.84
N LEU A 223 13.85 14.87 -9.15
CA LEU A 223 14.45 16.03 -8.50
C LEU A 223 14.90 17.09 -9.52
N VAL A 224 14.48 18.33 -9.31
CA VAL A 224 14.85 19.50 -10.12
C VAL A 224 15.17 20.70 -9.22
N VAL A 225 15.96 21.64 -9.74
CA VAL A 225 16.19 22.93 -9.05
C VAL A 225 15.03 23.87 -9.44
N PRO A 226 14.26 24.41 -8.47
CA PRO A 226 13.19 25.36 -8.77
C PRO A 226 13.75 26.70 -9.23
N ASP A 227 13.03 27.38 -10.13
CA ASP A 227 13.36 28.73 -10.62
C ASP A 227 12.98 29.83 -9.62
N ILE A 228 13.68 29.86 -8.48
CA ILE A 228 13.57 30.90 -7.44
C ILE A 228 14.97 31.26 -6.90
N PRO A 229 15.17 32.42 -6.25
CA PRO A 229 16.44 32.73 -5.60
C PRO A 229 16.87 31.65 -4.59
N ILE A 230 18.15 31.30 -4.58
CA ILE A 230 18.74 30.28 -3.70
C ILE A 230 19.74 30.95 -2.76
N ALA A 231 19.73 30.57 -1.49
CA ALA A 231 20.69 31.09 -0.51
C ALA A 231 22.14 30.74 -0.92
N PRO A 232 23.13 31.65 -0.75
CA PRO A 232 24.49 31.47 -1.27
C PRO A 232 25.21 30.16 -0.89
N ASP A 233 24.92 29.61 0.30
CA ASP A 233 25.58 28.41 0.84
C ASP A 233 24.68 27.15 0.78
N ASN A 234 23.57 27.19 0.03
CA ASN A 234 22.63 26.07 -0.05
C ASN A 234 23.01 25.06 -1.15
N ASN A 235 23.58 23.93 -0.71
CA ASN A 235 23.87 22.77 -1.58
C ASN A 235 22.71 21.77 -1.71
N HIS A 236 21.61 21.99 -0.98
CA HIS A 236 20.42 21.12 -0.93
C HIS A 236 19.26 21.76 -1.68
N ASN A 237 19.48 22.24 -2.91
CA ASN A 237 18.56 23.14 -3.61
C ASN A 237 17.56 22.46 -4.56
N LYS A 238 17.39 21.14 -4.47
CA LYS A 238 16.49 20.38 -5.35
C LYS A 238 15.17 20.08 -4.64
N LEU A 239 14.09 19.96 -5.40
CA LEU A 239 12.79 19.45 -4.93
C LEU A 239 12.24 18.49 -5.97
N ARG A 240 11.29 17.64 -5.60
CA ARG A 240 10.51 16.89 -6.60
C ARG A 240 9.81 17.87 -7.53
N LYS A 241 9.63 17.48 -8.79
CA LYS A 241 9.18 18.37 -9.87
C LYS A 241 7.88 19.11 -9.54
N ASP A 242 6.91 18.42 -8.96
CA ASP A 242 5.62 19.03 -8.60
C ASP A 242 5.76 20.07 -7.47
N ALA A 243 6.58 19.78 -6.46
CA ALA A 243 6.86 20.71 -5.36
C ALA A 243 7.68 21.91 -5.85
N ALA A 244 8.68 21.69 -6.71
CA ALA A 244 9.45 22.75 -7.36
C ALA A 244 8.54 23.70 -8.14
N LYS A 245 7.65 23.14 -8.99
CA LYS A 245 6.72 23.92 -9.79
C LYS A 245 5.74 24.72 -8.92
N ALA A 246 5.21 24.11 -7.87
CA ALA A 246 4.35 24.79 -6.92
C ALA A 246 5.07 25.93 -6.20
N LEU A 247 6.35 25.75 -5.85
CA LEU A 247 7.16 26.76 -5.19
C LEU A 247 7.47 27.95 -6.12
N GLU A 248 7.77 27.69 -7.39
CA GLU A 248 7.92 28.73 -8.41
C GLU A 248 6.65 29.57 -8.57
N ASP A 249 5.49 28.91 -8.63
CA ASP A 249 4.21 29.60 -8.77
C ASP A 249 3.90 30.45 -7.51
N MET A 250 4.19 29.91 -6.31
CA MET A 250 4.09 30.66 -5.06
C MET A 250 5.01 31.88 -5.03
N ASN A 251 6.27 31.72 -5.45
CA ASN A 251 7.24 32.81 -5.50
C ASN A 251 6.84 33.90 -6.51
N LYS A 252 6.31 33.52 -7.68
CA LYS A 252 5.82 34.48 -8.68
C LYS A 252 4.70 35.36 -8.14
N ASP A 253 3.78 34.79 -7.36
CA ASP A 253 2.69 35.57 -6.76
C ASP A 253 3.16 36.38 -5.54
N ALA A 254 4.10 35.85 -4.74
CA ALA A 254 4.76 36.60 -3.68
C ALA A 254 5.46 37.86 -4.23
N LEU A 255 6.22 37.72 -5.33
CA LEU A 255 6.94 38.82 -5.96
C LEU A 255 6.01 39.92 -6.50
N LYS A 256 4.80 39.59 -6.95
CA LYS A 256 3.80 40.60 -7.37
C LYS A 256 3.35 41.49 -6.21
N GLU A 257 3.47 40.99 -4.98
CA GLU A 257 3.18 41.71 -3.74
C GLU A 257 4.46 42.23 -3.05
N ASP A 258 5.60 42.24 -3.75
CA ASP A 258 6.92 42.69 -3.26
C ASP A 258 7.49 41.84 -2.11
N TYR A 259 7.10 40.56 -2.04
CA TYR A 259 7.67 39.56 -1.13
C TYR A 259 8.75 38.74 -1.83
N HIS A 260 9.98 38.77 -1.30
CA HIS A 260 11.17 38.18 -1.93
C HIS A 260 11.58 36.89 -1.21
N LEU A 261 11.01 35.76 -1.63
CA LEU A 261 11.32 34.44 -1.06
C LEU A 261 12.65 33.90 -1.57
N VAL A 262 13.35 33.16 -0.71
CA VAL A 262 14.63 32.52 -1.02
C VAL A 262 14.61 31.06 -0.53
N LEU A 263 15.06 30.13 -1.38
CA LEU A 263 15.24 28.73 -1.03
C LEU A 263 16.47 28.54 -0.12
N ASN A 264 16.24 28.09 1.11
CA ASN A 264 17.31 27.84 2.09
C ASN A 264 17.70 26.36 2.19
N SER A 265 16.76 25.44 2.03
CA SER A 265 17.04 24.00 1.95
C SER A 265 15.88 23.26 1.28
N GLY A 266 16.17 22.17 0.60
CA GLY A 266 15.24 21.29 -0.10
C GLY A 266 15.64 19.84 0.11
N TYR A 267 15.82 19.06 -0.95
CA TYR A 267 16.16 17.65 -0.86
C TYR A 267 17.49 17.43 -0.14
N ARG A 268 17.47 16.47 0.79
CA ARG A 268 18.63 15.98 1.53
C ARG A 268 18.61 14.46 1.55
N SER A 269 19.70 13.82 1.14
CA SER A 269 19.84 12.37 1.14
C SER A 269 19.87 11.79 2.56
N TYR A 270 19.69 10.46 2.64
CA TYR A 270 19.80 9.74 3.90
C TYR A 270 21.19 9.93 4.55
N ASP A 271 22.27 9.80 3.77
CA ASP A 271 23.65 9.89 4.28
C ASP A 271 23.98 11.30 4.80
N GLU A 272 23.55 12.34 4.08
CA GLU A 272 23.66 13.72 4.58
C GLU A 272 22.86 13.92 5.88
N GLN A 273 21.68 13.30 6.00
CA GLN A 273 20.91 13.33 7.25
C GLN A 273 21.62 12.59 8.39
N VAL A 274 22.37 11.51 8.11
CA VAL A 274 23.21 10.83 9.12
C VAL A 274 24.29 11.77 9.65
N GLU A 275 24.97 12.52 8.78
CA GLU A 275 26.00 13.48 9.19
C GLU A 275 25.43 14.57 10.10
N ILE A 276 24.31 15.19 9.70
CA ILE A 276 23.64 16.22 10.50
C ILE A 276 23.15 15.64 11.83
N TYR A 277 22.55 14.45 11.82
CA TYR A 277 22.06 13.81 13.03
C TYR A 277 23.19 13.57 14.04
N ASN A 278 24.30 12.99 13.61
CA ASN A 278 25.45 12.72 14.47
C ASN A 278 26.07 14.02 15.01
N ASP A 279 26.15 15.05 14.19
CA ASP A 279 26.66 16.36 14.60
C ASP A 279 25.79 17.01 15.69
N TYR A 280 24.46 16.95 15.60
CA TYR A 280 23.57 17.44 16.65
C TYR A 280 23.74 16.66 17.97
N PHE A 281 23.87 15.34 17.92
CA PHE A 281 24.09 14.50 19.10
C PHE A 281 25.49 14.68 19.72
N ASN A 282 26.46 15.19 18.96
CA ASN A 282 27.76 15.59 19.50
C ASN A 282 27.70 16.95 20.22
N ARG A 283 26.77 17.84 19.83
CA ARG A 283 26.66 19.21 20.33
C ARG A 283 25.69 19.37 21.49
N TYR A 284 24.61 18.58 21.50
CA TYR A 284 23.50 18.70 22.45
C TYR A 284 23.27 17.37 23.18
N ASP A 285 22.59 17.44 24.33
CA ASP A 285 22.12 16.22 25.01
C ASP A 285 21.05 15.50 24.17
N GLU A 286 20.85 14.21 24.42
CA GLU A 286 19.93 13.35 23.66
C GLU A 286 18.50 13.90 23.55
N VAL A 287 17.98 14.47 24.64
CA VAL A 287 16.60 15.00 24.65
C VAL A 287 16.52 16.23 23.75
N THR A 288 17.46 17.16 23.89
CA THR A 288 17.53 18.36 23.04
C THR A 288 17.77 18.00 21.58
N ALA A 289 18.76 17.15 21.28
CA ALA A 289 19.08 16.75 19.92
C ALA A 289 17.89 16.08 19.23
N SER A 290 17.24 15.11 19.89
CA SER A 290 16.10 14.38 19.32
C SER A 290 14.87 15.24 19.02
N GLY A 291 14.73 16.41 19.67
CA GLY A 291 13.68 17.38 19.38
C GLY A 291 14.01 18.39 18.27
N LEU A 292 15.28 18.50 17.89
CA LEU A 292 15.79 19.48 16.91
C LEU A 292 16.19 18.86 15.57
N VAL A 293 16.51 17.57 15.53
CA VAL A 293 16.93 16.89 14.30
C VAL A 293 16.15 15.60 14.10
N ALA A 294 15.67 15.41 12.87
CA ALA A 294 15.03 14.16 12.46
C ALA A 294 16.06 13.02 12.40
N LYS A 295 15.66 11.84 12.87
CA LYS A 295 16.41 10.59 12.64
C LYS A 295 16.60 10.37 11.12
N PRO A 296 17.74 9.83 10.66
CA PRO A 296 17.91 9.41 9.27
C PRO A 296 16.77 8.47 8.84
N GLY A 297 16.20 8.71 7.65
CA GLY A 297 14.99 8.03 7.18
C GLY A 297 13.68 8.68 7.64
N SER A 298 13.67 9.49 8.70
CA SER A 298 12.48 10.17 9.23
C SER A 298 12.44 11.67 8.93
N SER A 299 13.14 12.13 7.88
CA SER A 299 13.22 13.53 7.47
C SER A 299 12.42 13.79 6.20
N GLU A 300 11.51 14.78 6.21
CA GLU A 300 10.72 15.15 5.02
C GLU A 300 11.58 15.72 3.88
N HIS A 301 12.81 16.18 4.18
CA HIS A 301 13.76 16.59 3.15
C HIS A 301 14.18 15.42 2.25
N GLN A 302 14.23 14.18 2.75
CA GLN A 302 14.55 13.02 1.93
C GLN A 302 13.46 12.71 0.90
N LEU A 303 12.21 13.16 1.13
CA LEU A 303 11.15 13.07 0.13
C LEU A 303 11.34 14.05 -1.04
N GLY A 304 12.18 15.08 -0.90
CA GLY A 304 12.20 16.22 -1.81
C GLY A 304 10.88 17.00 -1.82
N LEU A 305 10.06 16.85 -0.77
CA LEU A 305 8.76 17.51 -0.58
C LEU A 305 8.78 18.52 0.58
N GLY A 306 9.76 18.41 1.49
CA GLY A 306 10.05 19.42 2.50
C GLY A 306 10.94 20.54 1.92
N VAL A 307 10.64 21.78 2.28
CA VAL A 307 11.41 22.96 1.87
C VAL A 307 11.55 23.93 3.03
N ASP A 308 12.77 24.40 3.26
CA ASP A 308 13.07 25.50 4.16
C ASP A 308 13.19 26.79 3.36
N LEU A 309 12.37 27.77 3.72
CA LEU A 309 12.41 29.10 3.11
C LEU A 309 13.06 30.13 4.04
N THR A 310 13.68 31.11 3.40
CA THR A 310 14.07 32.37 4.02
C THR A 310 13.60 33.53 3.13
N SER A 311 13.98 34.76 3.46
CA SER A 311 13.71 35.94 2.63
C SER A 311 14.99 36.69 2.30
N GLN A 312 14.94 37.50 1.23
CA GLN A 312 16.06 38.37 0.88
C GLN A 312 16.43 39.31 2.03
N SER A 313 15.45 39.76 2.83
CA SER A 313 15.70 40.60 4.00
C SER A 313 16.54 39.91 5.09
N VAL A 314 16.43 38.58 5.23
CA VAL A 314 17.27 37.78 6.13
C VAL A 314 18.67 37.60 5.54
N ILE A 315 18.77 37.29 4.23
CA ILE A 315 20.07 37.20 3.53
C ILE A 315 20.87 38.51 3.64
N ASP A 316 20.18 39.65 3.48
CA ASP A 316 20.76 40.99 3.61
C ASP A 316 21.01 41.41 5.07
N LYS A 317 20.72 40.54 6.05
CA LYS A 317 20.83 40.81 7.49
C LYS A 317 19.98 42.00 7.99
N LYS A 318 18.90 42.34 7.27
CA LYS A 318 17.89 43.33 7.69
C LYS A 318 16.89 42.74 8.70
N ARG A 319 16.71 41.42 8.66
CA ARG A 319 15.93 40.63 9.63
C ARG A 319 16.79 39.48 10.15
N MET A 320 16.54 39.05 11.38
CA MET A 320 17.33 37.99 12.03
C MET A 320 16.89 36.59 11.58
N VAL A 321 15.58 36.35 11.51
CA VAL A 321 15.01 35.04 11.22
C VAL A 321 13.81 35.18 10.29
N PHE A 322 13.53 34.14 9.50
CA PHE A 322 12.42 34.16 8.55
C PHE A 322 11.06 34.36 9.22
N GLY A 323 10.83 33.77 10.40
CA GLY A 323 9.57 33.87 11.14
C GLY A 323 9.14 35.30 11.53
N ASP A 324 10.06 36.26 11.53
CA ASP A 324 9.79 37.66 11.86
C ASP A 324 9.52 38.54 10.62
N THR A 325 9.58 37.95 9.43
CA THR A 325 9.46 38.65 8.14
C THR A 325 8.01 38.81 7.70
N ASP A 326 7.74 39.78 6.82
CA ASP A 326 6.41 39.92 6.23
C ASP A 326 6.16 38.85 5.16
N GLU A 327 7.23 38.36 4.52
CA GLU A 327 7.22 37.19 3.64
C GLU A 327 6.70 35.95 4.35
N TYR A 328 7.16 35.65 5.57
CA TYR A 328 6.63 34.54 6.36
C TYR A 328 5.14 34.68 6.64
N LYS A 329 4.68 35.88 7.02
CA LYS A 329 3.25 36.15 7.27
C LYS A 329 2.41 35.93 6.01
N TRP A 330 2.94 36.30 4.85
CA TRP A 330 2.28 36.06 3.56
C TRP A 330 2.26 34.56 3.24
N VAL A 331 3.40 33.86 3.39
CA VAL A 331 3.51 32.42 3.17
C VAL A 331 2.54 31.64 4.06
N ALA A 332 2.51 31.91 5.36
CA ALA A 332 1.61 31.25 6.30
C ALA A 332 0.12 31.40 5.93
N LYS A 333 -0.25 32.47 5.23
CA LYS A 333 -1.63 32.71 4.76
C LYS A 333 -1.92 32.17 3.36
N ASN A 334 -0.90 31.90 2.54
CA ASN A 334 -1.08 31.64 1.10
C ASN A 334 -0.52 30.29 0.63
N ALA A 335 0.42 29.67 1.36
CA ALA A 335 1.11 28.45 0.96
C ALA A 335 0.17 27.31 0.51
N TYR A 336 -0.98 27.17 1.19
CA TYR A 336 -1.96 26.12 0.89
C TYR A 336 -2.54 26.21 -0.53
N LYS A 337 -2.61 27.42 -1.11
CA LYS A 337 -3.11 27.65 -2.47
C LYS A 337 -2.23 26.97 -3.52
N TYR A 338 -0.95 26.76 -3.19
CA TYR A 338 0.04 26.12 -4.04
C TYR A 338 0.26 24.66 -3.68
N GLY A 339 -0.31 24.18 -2.57
CA GLY A 339 -0.16 22.79 -2.11
C GLY A 339 0.84 22.60 -0.99
N PHE A 340 1.32 23.69 -0.38
CA PHE A 340 2.21 23.65 0.78
C PHE A 340 1.45 23.87 2.09
N ILE A 341 1.87 23.20 3.14
CA ILE A 341 1.44 23.45 4.52
C ILE A 341 2.62 23.97 5.34
N LEU A 342 2.35 24.83 6.34
CA LEU A 342 3.31 25.08 7.40
C LEU A 342 3.37 23.81 8.25
N ARG A 343 4.47 23.06 8.15
CA ARG A 343 4.54 21.69 8.66
C ARG A 343 4.63 21.61 10.18
N TYR A 344 5.33 22.56 10.79
CA TYR A 344 5.55 22.66 12.24
C TYR A 344 5.08 24.01 12.80
N PRO A 345 3.76 24.23 12.88
CA PRO A 345 3.18 25.47 13.40
C PRO A 345 3.43 25.65 14.91
N LYS A 346 3.28 26.89 15.40
CA LYS A 346 3.49 27.23 16.80
C LYS A 346 2.47 26.54 17.70
N ASN A 347 2.90 26.10 18.89
CA ASN A 347 2.07 25.42 19.89
C ASN A 347 1.42 24.12 19.40
N ARG A 348 2.10 23.37 18.53
CA ARG A 348 1.63 22.07 18.01
C ARG A 348 2.68 20.95 18.13
N SER A 349 3.74 21.16 18.90
CA SER A 349 4.83 20.19 19.10
C SER A 349 4.38 18.93 19.84
N ASP A 350 3.29 19.03 20.62
CA ASP A 350 2.58 17.92 21.25
C ASP A 350 1.94 16.96 20.24
N ILE A 351 1.69 17.43 19.00
CA ILE A 351 1.15 16.62 17.91
C ILE A 351 2.28 16.22 16.94
N THR A 352 3.06 17.19 16.47
CA THR A 352 4.08 16.95 15.45
C THR A 352 5.31 16.21 16.00
N GLY A 353 5.61 16.38 17.29
CA GLY A 353 6.85 15.89 17.92
C GLY A 353 8.09 16.73 17.57
N THR A 354 7.89 17.85 16.88
CA THR A 354 8.96 18.76 16.43
C THR A 354 8.64 20.17 16.90
N ALA A 355 9.67 20.91 17.32
CA ALA A 355 9.52 22.31 17.72
C ALA A 355 8.98 23.18 16.57
N ASN A 356 8.56 24.40 16.89
CA ASN A 356 8.06 25.32 15.86
C ASN A 356 9.17 25.69 14.86
N GLU A 357 8.91 25.47 13.56
CA GLU A 357 9.81 25.82 12.46
C GLU A 357 9.08 26.71 11.46
N PRO A 358 9.12 28.05 11.61
CA PRO A 358 8.42 28.97 10.71
C PRO A 358 8.95 28.94 9.27
N TRP A 359 10.14 28.37 9.02
CA TRP A 359 10.73 28.24 7.69
C TRP A 359 10.32 26.96 6.95
N HIS A 360 9.89 25.92 7.66
CA HIS A 360 9.69 24.59 7.07
C HIS A 360 8.28 24.41 6.51
N LEU A 361 8.19 24.25 5.19
CA LEU A 361 6.96 23.93 4.48
C LEU A 361 7.02 22.52 3.90
N ARG A 362 5.86 21.86 3.87
CA ARG A 362 5.71 20.53 3.29
C ARG A 362 4.71 20.56 2.13
N TYR A 363 5.13 20.10 0.95
CA TYR A 363 4.23 19.90 -0.18
C TYR A 363 3.39 18.63 0.02
N VAL A 364 2.07 18.81 -0.04
CA VAL A 364 1.05 17.75 0.09
C VAL A 364 0.01 17.81 -1.06
N GLY A 365 0.24 18.68 -2.04
CA GLY A 365 -0.73 18.97 -3.09
C GLY A 365 -1.91 19.84 -2.63
N LYS A 366 -2.52 20.54 -3.59
CA LYS A 366 -3.51 21.62 -3.31
C LYS A 366 -4.73 21.16 -2.53
N LYS A 367 -5.24 19.95 -2.79
CA LYS A 367 -6.46 19.44 -2.14
C LYS A 367 -6.24 19.21 -0.64
N ALA A 368 -5.21 18.46 -0.28
CA ALA A 368 -4.90 18.19 1.13
C ALA A 368 -4.46 19.47 1.84
N ALA A 369 -3.59 20.29 1.23
CA ALA A 369 -3.14 21.54 1.82
C ALA A 369 -4.30 22.47 2.16
N LYS A 370 -5.29 22.58 1.27
CA LYS A 370 -6.51 23.36 1.54
C LYS A 370 -7.32 22.82 2.71
N ILE A 371 -7.53 21.50 2.79
CA ILE A 371 -8.28 20.88 3.90
C ILE A 371 -7.55 21.14 5.22
N ILE A 372 -6.24 20.94 5.24
CA ILE A 372 -5.39 21.15 6.41
C ILE A 372 -5.48 22.62 6.86
N TYR A 373 -5.35 23.55 5.92
CA TYR A 373 -5.45 24.99 6.19
C TYR A 373 -6.83 25.40 6.73
N ASP A 374 -7.91 24.99 6.06
CA ASP A 374 -9.29 25.38 6.43
C ASP A 374 -9.68 24.88 7.84
N ASN A 375 -9.09 23.75 8.28
CA ASN A 375 -9.35 23.17 9.60
C ASN A 375 -8.31 23.54 10.65
N ASN A 376 -7.27 24.32 10.29
CA ASN A 376 -6.12 24.59 11.14
C ASN A 376 -5.48 23.30 11.69
N TRP A 377 -5.31 22.30 10.82
CA TRP A 377 -4.75 21.01 11.19
C TRP A 377 -3.24 20.92 10.94
N THR A 378 -2.59 19.94 11.57
CA THR A 378 -1.29 19.41 11.14
C THR A 378 -1.48 18.27 10.12
N LEU A 379 -0.38 17.76 9.56
CA LEU A 379 -0.45 16.57 8.69
C LEU A 379 -0.87 15.33 9.49
N GLU A 380 -0.45 15.21 10.75
CA GLU A 380 -0.86 14.13 11.65
C GLU A 380 -2.38 14.13 11.85
N GLU A 381 -2.99 15.28 12.15
CA GLU A 381 -4.46 15.41 12.32
C GLU A 381 -5.21 15.04 11.02
N TYR A 382 -4.66 15.41 9.86
CA TYR A 382 -5.22 14.99 8.57
C TYR A 382 -5.18 13.46 8.40
N ILE A 383 -4.05 12.82 8.70
CA ILE A 383 -3.92 11.36 8.64
C ILE A 383 -4.82 10.68 9.66
N LEU A 384 -4.93 11.19 10.89
CA LEU A 384 -5.87 10.68 11.90
C LEU A 384 -7.32 10.70 11.42
N LYS A 385 -7.67 11.66 10.55
CA LYS A 385 -9.01 11.78 9.98
C LYS A 385 -9.23 10.87 8.76
N TYR A 386 -8.26 10.76 7.87
CA TYR A 386 -8.44 10.14 6.54
C TYR A 386 -7.72 8.79 6.35
N GLY A 387 -6.84 8.40 7.28
CA GLY A 387 -5.99 7.23 7.14
C GLY A 387 -4.80 7.46 6.19
N PHE A 388 -4.03 6.41 5.99
CA PHE A 388 -2.98 6.37 4.97
C PHE A 388 -3.58 6.02 3.60
N ASP A 389 -3.01 6.57 2.54
CA ASP A 389 -3.26 6.14 1.16
C ASP A 389 -2.05 5.37 0.58
N TYR A 390 -1.15 4.90 1.45
CA TYR A 390 0.06 4.15 1.15
C TYR A 390 0.26 2.98 2.12
N GLU A 391 1.13 2.06 1.74
CA GLU A 391 1.46 0.88 2.53
C GLU A 391 2.68 1.11 3.44
N LEU A 392 2.66 0.42 4.57
CA LEU A 392 3.66 0.47 5.62
C LEU A 392 4.05 -0.95 6.00
N LYS A 393 5.34 -1.16 6.24
CA LYS A 393 5.88 -2.42 6.75
C LYS A 393 6.54 -2.18 8.10
N LYS A 394 6.12 -2.91 9.13
CA LYS A 394 6.82 -2.90 10.41
C LYS A 394 8.24 -3.44 10.23
N ILE A 395 9.23 -2.74 10.80
CA ILE A 395 10.62 -3.19 10.84
C ILE A 395 11.02 -3.41 12.30
N ASP A 396 11.78 -4.48 12.53
CA ASP A 396 12.22 -4.92 13.86
C ASP A 396 13.54 -4.28 14.30
#